data_AF-A0A0E4FSZ8-F1
#
_entry.id   AF-A0A0E4FSZ8-F1
#
_cell.length_a   1.000
_cell.length_b   1.000
_cell.length_c   1.000
_cell.angle_alpha   90.00
_cell.angle_beta   90.00
_cell.angle_gamma   90.00
#
_symmetry.space_group_name_H-M   'P 1'
#
loop_
_entity.id
_entity.type
_entity.pdbx_description
1 polymer ?
#
loop_
_entity_poly.entity_id
_entity_poly.type
_entity_poly.pdbx_seq_one_letter_code
_entity_poly.pdbx_strand_id
1 'polypeptide(L)'
;MFFMFTQTITFMVVTGYALYGQGAGTDSWQYKVFGWVFSLWPNSQDFHTWHHLGLWVIVMFALVHIYAVLWDDVVSRRSFPSIK
;
A
#
# COMPACT_ATOMS: atom_id res chain seq x y z
N MET A 1 1.33 -11.47 -6.30
CA MET A 1 0.51 -10.65 -5.37
C MET A 1 1.22 -10.38 -4.05
N PHE A 2 1.79 -11.39 -3.37
CA PHE A 2 2.42 -11.25 -2.04
C PHE A 2 3.45 -10.10 -1.92
N PHE A 3 4.52 -10.11 -2.74
CA PHE A 3 5.59 -9.12 -2.62
C PHE A 3 5.16 -7.69 -2.96
N MET A 4 4.30 -7.50 -3.97
CA MET A 4 3.87 -6.15 -4.37
C MET A 4 2.74 -5.59 -3.48
N PHE A 5 1.81 -6.43 -3.01
CA PHE A 5 0.64 -5.96 -2.27
C PHE A 5 0.86 -6.03 -0.76
N THR A 6 1.25 -7.20 -0.26
CA THR A 6 1.37 -7.44 1.18
C THR A 6 2.48 -6.57 1.78
N GLN A 7 3.67 -6.53 1.18
CA GLN A 7 4.74 -5.67 1.71
C GLN A 7 4.41 -4.18 1.61
N THR A 8 3.83 -3.72 0.49
CA THR A 8 3.44 -2.32 0.34
C THR A 8 2.40 -1.91 1.37
N ILE A 9 1.36 -2.73 1.61
CA ILE A 9 0.37 -2.42 2.64
C ILE A 9 0.99 -2.42 4.03
N THR A 10 1.84 -3.39 4.38
CA THR A 10 2.53 -3.39 5.68
C THR A 10 3.36 -2.12 5.86
N PHE A 11 4.09 -1.69 4.82
CA PHE A 11 4.83 -0.44 4.81
C PHE A 11 3.94 0.79 5.04
N MET A 12 2.79 0.85 4.36
CA MET A 12 1.82 1.94 4.49
C MET A 12 1.19 2.00 5.88
N VAL A 13 0.93 0.85 6.50
CA VAL A 13 0.44 0.77 7.89
C VAL A 13 1.48 1.33 8.86
N VAL A 14 2.74 0.90 8.76
CA VAL A 14 3.81 1.35 9.67
C VAL A 14 4.07 2.85 9.53
N THR A 15 4.24 3.34 8.30
CA THR A 15 4.49 4.77 8.05
C THR A 15 3.28 5.64 8.38
N GLY A 16 2.06 5.18 8.10
CA GLY A 16 0.83 5.88 8.45
C GLY A 16 0.64 6.04 9.95
N TYR A 17 0.87 4.97 10.74
CA TYR A 17 0.79 5.06 12.20
C TYR A 17 1.89 5.91 12.82
N ALA A 18 3.10 5.92 12.24
CA ALA A 18 4.18 6.80 12.68
C ALA A 18 3.82 8.29 12.48
N LEU A 19 3.34 8.66 11.29
CA LEU A 19 2.87 10.03 10.98
C LEU A 19 1.66 10.42 11.83
N TYR A 20 0.72 9.51 12.03
CA TYR A 20 -0.44 9.73 12.89
C TYR A 20 -0.04 9.95 14.35
N GLY A 21 0.88 9.14 14.88
CA GLY A 21 1.42 9.29 16.24
C GLY A 21 2.15 10.62 16.44
N GLN A 22 2.86 11.10 15.42
CA GLN A 22 3.48 12.43 15.46
C GLN A 22 2.43 13.55 15.55
N GLY A 23 1.33 13.45 14.77
CA GLY A 23 0.22 14.42 14.83
C GLY A 23 -0.62 14.34 16.11
N ALA A 24 -0.75 13.15 16.70
CA ALA A 24 -1.49 12.91 17.94
C ALA A 24 -0.71 13.31 19.21
N GLY A 25 0.59 13.57 19.08
CA GLY A 25 1.48 13.92 20.19
C GLY A 25 2.28 12.73 20.72
N THR A 26 3.44 13.02 21.32
CA THR A 26 4.42 12.01 21.76
C THR A 26 3.94 11.12 22.90
N ASP A 27 2.92 11.55 23.65
CA ASP A 27 2.32 10.77 24.73
C ASP A 27 1.37 9.67 24.24
N SER A 28 1.02 9.72 22.95
CA SER A 28 0.13 8.76 22.28
C SER A 28 0.74 7.35 22.22
N TRP A 29 -0.10 6.32 22.30
CA TRP A 29 0.36 4.93 22.22
C TRP A 29 0.91 4.61 20.82
N GLN A 30 0.40 5.28 19.79
CA GLN A 30 0.87 5.15 18.42
C GLN A 30 2.33 5.61 18.31
N TYR A 31 2.68 6.75 18.91
CA TYR A 31 4.06 7.23 18.93
C TYR A 31 4.98 6.30 19.75
N LYS A 32 4.49 5.71 20.85
CA LYS A 32 5.29 4.74 21.64
C LYS A 32 5.63 3.46 20.87
N VAL A 33 4.72 2.99 20.01
CA VAL A 33 4.88 1.74 19.26
C VAL A 33 5.58 1.96 17.91
N PHE A 34 5.31 3.07 17.23
CA PHE A 34 5.79 3.33 15.87
C PHE A 34 6.77 4.50 15.78
N GLY A 35 7.05 5.22 16.87
CA GLY A 35 7.95 6.37 16.87
C GLY A 35 9.41 6.03 16.57
N TRP A 36 9.83 4.78 16.79
CA TRP A 36 11.17 4.30 16.40
C TRP A 36 11.44 4.41 14.89
N VAL A 37 10.38 4.49 14.08
CA VAL A 37 10.49 4.68 12.63
C VAL A 37 11.21 6.00 12.31
N PHE A 38 11.01 7.05 13.12
CA PHE A 38 11.71 8.34 12.98
C PHE A 38 13.21 8.27 13.29
N SER A 39 13.72 7.17 13.84
CA SER A 39 15.17 6.97 13.99
C SER A 39 15.86 6.67 12.65
N LEU A 40 15.12 6.20 11.63
CA LEU A 40 15.66 5.97 10.28
C LEU A 40 15.74 7.27 9.47
N TRP A 41 14.73 8.14 9.60
CA TRP A 41 14.71 9.48 9.01
C TRP A 41 14.22 10.50 10.05
N PRO A 42 15.09 11.39 10.55
CA PRO A 42 14.69 12.39 11.54
C PRO A 42 13.66 13.40 11.02
N ASN A 43 13.59 13.59 9.70
CA ASN A 43 12.68 14.52 9.06
C ASN A 43 11.33 13.84 8.77
N SER A 44 10.24 14.37 9.33
CA SER A 44 8.90 13.83 9.09
C SER A 44 8.42 14.01 7.66
N GLN A 45 8.89 15.05 6.97
CA GLN A 45 8.53 15.29 5.56
C GLN A 45 8.97 14.15 4.64
N ASP A 46 10.09 13.49 4.97
CA ASP A 46 10.60 12.35 4.21
C ASP A 46 9.61 11.18 4.32
N PHE A 47 9.07 10.92 5.52
CA PHE A 47 8.03 9.90 5.71
C PHE A 47 6.74 10.22 4.96
N HIS A 48 6.31 11.48 4.92
CA HIS A 48 5.16 11.87 4.10
C HIS A 48 5.39 11.58 2.63
N THR A 49 6.60 11.84 2.12
CA THR A 49 6.97 11.58 0.72
C THR A 49 6.98 10.10 0.42
N TRP A 50 7.61 9.30 1.27
CA TRP A 50 7.64 7.85 1.13
C TRP A 50 6.26 7.20 1.24
N HIS A 51 5.41 7.71 2.13
CA HIS A 51 4.02 7.26 2.26
C HIS A 51 3.21 7.57 0.99
N HIS A 52 3.38 8.76 0.40
CA HIS A 52 2.76 9.09 -0.89
C HIS A 52 3.27 8.21 -2.04
N LEU A 53 4.57 7.88 -2.03
CA LEU A 53 5.13 6.96 -3.02
C LEU A 53 4.51 5.55 -2.88
N GLY A 54 4.34 5.06 -1.66
CA GLY A 54 3.63 3.80 -1.40
C GLY A 54 2.16 3.83 -1.85
N LEU A 55 1.47 4.97 -1.72
CA LEU A 55 0.11 5.15 -2.26
C LEU A 55 0.09 4.97 -3.78
N TRP A 56 1.04 5.56 -4.50
CA TRP A 56 1.14 5.40 -5.96
C TRP A 56 1.39 3.95 -6.37
N VAL A 57 2.19 3.20 -5.62
CA VAL A 57 2.39 1.76 -5.86
C VAL A 57 1.08 0.99 -5.72
N ILE A 58 0.25 1.29 -4.71
CA ILE A 58 -1.08 0.66 -4.54
C ILE A 58 -2.00 1.00 -5.70
N VAL A 59 -2.02 2.26 -6.16
CA VAL A 59 -2.83 2.69 -7.31
C VAL A 59 -2.43 1.92 -8.58
N MET A 60 -1.13 1.86 -8.88
CA MET A 60 -0.63 1.11 -10.04
C MET A 60 -0.94 -0.38 -9.95
N PHE A 61 -0.81 -0.96 -8.76
CA PHE A 61 -1.18 -2.34 -8.50
C PHE A 61 -2.67 -2.59 -8.77
N ALA A 62 -3.56 -1.72 -8.28
CA ALA A 62 -4.99 -1.83 -8.49
C ALA A 62 -5.35 -1.79 -9.98
N LEU A 63 -4.74 -0.89 -10.76
CA LEU A 63 -4.94 -0.81 -12.22
C LEU A 63 -4.55 -2.11 -12.92
N VAL A 64 -3.34 -2.63 -12.64
CA VAL A 64 -2.85 -3.88 -13.24
C VAL A 64 -3.70 -5.07 -12.80
N HIS A 65 -4.11 -5.12 -11.55
CA HIS A 65 -4.91 -6.21 -11.00
C HIS A 65 -6.30 -6.26 -11.64
N ILE A 66 -6.97 -5.11 -11.74
CA ILE A 66 -8.28 -5.00 -12.41
C ILE A 66 -8.14 -5.38 -13.88
N TYR A 67 -7.12 -4.87 -14.58
CA TYR A 67 -6.87 -5.23 -15.97
C TYR A 67 -6.67 -6.75 -16.14
N ALA A 68 -5.87 -7.39 -15.30
CA ALA A 68 -5.61 -8.83 -15.38
C ALA A 68 -6.89 -9.65 -15.18
N VAL A 69 -7.75 -9.24 -14.23
CA VAL A 69 -9.05 -9.90 -14.00
C VAL A 69 -10.00 -9.71 -15.17
N LEU A 70 -10.10 -8.49 -15.69
CA LEU A 70 -10.94 -8.20 -16.87
C LEU A 70 -10.42 -8.93 -18.12
N TRP A 71 -9.10 -9.03 -18.26
CA TRP A 71 -8.48 -9.73 -19.38
C TRP A 71 -8.78 -11.22 -19.35
N ASP A 72 -8.64 -11.87 -18.18
CA ASP A 72 -8.97 -13.27 -17.99
C ASP A 72 -10.46 -13.55 -18.27
N ASP A 73 -11.33 -12.66 -17.81
CA ASP A 73 -12.76 -12.73 -18.09
C ASP A 73 -13.08 -12.58 -19.60
N VAL A 74 -12.42 -11.67 -20.31
CA VAL A 74 -12.63 -11.50 -21.76
C VAL A 74 -12.07 -12.68 -22.56
N VAL A 75 -10.90 -13.20 -22.21
CA VAL A 75 -10.27 -14.33 -22.91
C VAL A 75 -11.01 -15.65 -22.64
N SER A 76 -11.43 -15.90 -21.40
CA SER A 76 -12.19 -17.11 -21.06
C SER A 76 -13.52 -17.18 -21.80
N ARG A 77 -14.23 -16.05 -21.97
CA ARG A 77 -15.47 -15.97 -22.76
C ARG A 77 -15.27 -16.28 -24.25
N ARG A 78 -14.08 -16.04 -24.82
CA ARG A 78 -13.79 -16.28 -26.25
C ARG A 78 -13.40 -17.71 -26.58
N SER A 79 -12.87 -18.47 -25.61
CA SER A 79 -12.39 -19.84 -25.80
C SER A 79 -13.49 -20.91 -25.66
N PHE A 80 -14.65 -20.54 -25.12
CA PHE A 80 -15.82 -21.43 -25.01
C PHE A 80 -17.04 -20.96 -25.84
N PRO A 81 -16.99 -20.94 -27.18
CA PRO A 81 -18.20 -21.18 -27.97
C PRO A 81 -18.55 -22.67 -27.85
N SER A 82 -18.99 -23.12 -26.68
CA SER A 82 -19.54 -24.47 -26.51
C SER A 82 -20.88 -24.53 -27.23
N ILE A 83 -20.82 -24.97 -28.48
CA ILE A 83 -21.60 -26.09 -29.02
C ILE A 83 -22.85 -26.37 -28.16
N LYS A 84 -24.00 -25.91 -28.64
CA LYS A 84 -25.28 -26.59 -28.43
C LYS A 84 -25.61 -27.36 -29.69
#